data_AF-A0AAU6LZ72-F1
#
_entry.id   AF-A0AAU6LZ72-F1
#
_cell.length_a   1.000
_cell.length_b   1.000
_cell.length_c   1.000
_cell.angle_alpha   90.00
_cell.angle_beta   90.00
_cell.angle_gamma   90.00
#
_symmetry.space_group_name_H-M   'P 1'
#
loop_
_entity.id
_entity.type
_entity.pdbx_description
1 polymer ?
#
loop_
_entity_poly.entity_id
_entity_poly.type
_entity_poly.pdbx_seq_one_letter_code
_entity_poly.pdbx_strand_id
1 'polypeptide(L)'
;MNPTTGTLVLAAGYAPATIAHNLSAVQGCYAFHLPFGRGPVPNPVPENRARRATLAHRSPLEVPGRKRRGRLRPKVPIRQPVPVSPEALAYLAAYLDEAGLPDGGGPVWRTGRGETRPPTY
;
A
#
# COMPACT_ATOMS: atom_id res chain seq x y z
N MET A 1 -0.92 -0.10 -22.38
CA MET A 1 -0.44 -1.47 -22.14
C MET A 1 0.98 -1.54 -22.66
N ASN A 2 1.96 -2.04 -21.90
CA ASN A 2 3.34 -2.15 -22.39
C ASN A 2 3.44 -3.40 -23.29
N PRO A 3 3.72 -3.27 -24.60
CA PRO A 3 3.77 -4.42 -25.51
C PRO A 3 4.93 -5.38 -25.24
N THR A 4 5.94 -4.95 -24.47
CA THR A 4 7.13 -5.75 -24.14
C THR A 4 6.98 -6.52 -22.82
N THR A 5 6.11 -6.08 -21.91
CA THR A 5 6.06 -6.59 -20.53
C THR A 5 4.65 -7.01 -20.08
N GLY A 6 3.60 -6.74 -20.86
CA GLY A 6 2.21 -7.06 -20.52
C GLY A 6 1.63 -6.24 -19.36
N THR A 7 2.44 -5.43 -18.69
CA THR A 7 2.04 -4.58 -17.58
C THR A 7 1.31 -3.32 -18.04
N LEU A 8 0.45 -2.82 -17.14
CA LEU A 8 -0.18 -1.53 -17.32
C LEU A 8 0.89 -0.44 -17.35
N VAL A 9 0.80 0.47 -18.32
CA VAL A 9 1.63 1.68 -18.35
C VAL A 9 1.27 2.47 -17.10
N LEU A 10 2.28 2.76 -16.26
CA LEU A 10 2.09 3.56 -15.07
C LEU A 10 1.47 4.91 -15.49
N ALA A 11 0.37 5.29 -14.84
CA ALA A 11 -0.24 6.59 -15.09
C ALA A 11 0.79 7.69 -14.82
N ALA A 12 0.79 8.76 -15.63
CA ALA A 12 1.64 9.91 -15.37
C ALA A 12 1.28 10.51 -14.01
N GLY A 13 2.26 10.55 -13.09
CA GLY A 13 2.12 11.11 -11.74
C GLY A 13 2.28 10.09 -10.61
N TYR A 14 2.09 10.55 -9.37
CA TYR A 14 2.21 9.71 -8.18
C TYR A 14 0.98 8.82 -7.95
N ALA A 15 1.21 7.59 -7.46
CA ALA A 15 0.12 6.70 -7.08
C ALA A 15 -0.75 7.32 -5.97
N PRO A 16 -2.07 7.04 -5.92
CA PRO A 16 -2.96 7.53 -4.86
C PRO A 16 -2.47 7.24 -3.44
N ALA A 17 -1.82 6.10 -3.23
CA ALA A 17 -1.22 5.74 -1.94
C ALA A 17 -0.05 6.67 -1.57
N THR A 18 0.82 6.99 -2.53
CA THR A 18 1.94 7.92 -2.36
C THR A 18 1.45 9.32 -2.02
N ILE A 19 0.44 9.82 -2.75
CA ILE A 19 -0.18 11.13 -2.46
C ILE A 19 -0.78 11.13 -1.04
N ALA A 20 -1.51 10.07 -0.66
CA ALA A 20 -2.12 9.96 0.67
C ALA A 20 -1.08 9.92 1.81
N HIS A 21 0.06 9.25 1.58
CA HIS A 21 1.19 9.21 2.51
C HIS A 21 1.80 10.61 2.69
N ASN A 22 2.15 11.28 1.58
CA ASN A 22 2.76 12.61 1.62
C ASN A 22 1.86 13.64 2.31
N LEU A 23 0.55 13.62 2.04
CA LEU A 23 -0.41 14.50 2.72
C LEU A 23 -0.52 14.21 4.23
N SER A 24 -0.28 12.98 4.66
CA SER A 24 -0.27 12.64 6.09
C SER A 24 1.02 13.13 6.75
N ALA A 25 2.17 13.02 6.08
CA ALA A 25 3.44 13.58 6.55
C ALA A 25 3.38 15.11 6.69
N VAL A 26 2.85 15.82 5.67
CA VAL A 26 2.67 17.29 5.72
C VAL A 26 1.72 17.67 6.86
N GLN A 27 0.58 16.98 6.99
CA GLN A 27 -0.36 17.28 8.08
C GLN A 27 0.29 17.09 9.46
N GLY A 28 1.02 16.00 9.68
CA GLY A 28 1.69 15.69 10.95
C GLY A 28 2.79 16.70 11.29
N CYS A 29 3.61 17.07 10.31
CA CYS A 29 4.65 18.10 10.47
C CYS A 29 4.06 19.43 10.96
N TYR A 30 3.04 19.94 10.28
CA TYR A 30 2.40 21.20 10.69
C TYR A 30 1.65 21.08 12.02
N ALA A 31 0.96 19.96 12.26
CA ALA A 31 0.27 19.72 13.53
C ALA A 31 1.23 19.66 14.72
N PHE A 32 2.43 19.11 14.52
CA PHE A 32 3.50 19.10 15.52
C PHE A 32 4.01 20.51 15.81
N HIS A 33 4.16 21.37 14.80
CA HIS A 33 4.68 22.73 14.98
C HIS A 33 3.65 23.76 15.50
N LEU A 34 2.35 23.50 15.33
CA LEU A 34 1.27 24.42 15.73
C LEU A 34 1.33 24.87 17.22
N PRO A 35 1.55 23.97 18.21
CA PRO A 35 1.57 24.35 19.62
C PRO A 35 2.76 25.22 20.02
N PHE A 36 3.86 25.14 19.28
CA PHE A 36 5.09 25.88 19.59
C PHE A 36 5.02 27.35 19.16
N GLY A 37 3.93 27.77 18.49
CA GLY A 37 3.78 29.12 17.95
C GLY A 37 4.85 29.51 16.92
N ARG A 38 5.67 28.54 16.51
CA ARG A 38 6.75 28.66 15.55
C ARG A 38 6.54 27.62 14.48
N GLY A 39 5.94 28.07 13.37
CA GLY A 39 5.67 27.23 12.22
C GLY A 39 5.14 28.07 11.06
N PRO A 40 5.19 27.53 9.83
CA PRO A 40 4.57 28.17 8.67
C PRO A 40 3.05 28.29 8.88
N VAL A 41 2.41 29.16 8.08
CA VAL A 41 0.95 29.49 7.98
C VAL A 41 0.00 28.28 8.28
N PRO A 42 -1.30 28.49 8.57
CA PRO A 42 -2.17 27.44 9.11
C PRO A 42 -2.11 26.18 8.25
N ASN A 43 -2.16 25.02 8.91
CA ASN A 43 -1.94 23.71 8.28
C ASN A 43 -2.66 23.59 6.93
N PRO A 44 -1.92 23.45 5.81
CA PRO A 44 -2.53 23.42 4.47
C PRO A 44 -3.31 22.13 4.21
N VAL A 45 -3.10 21.10 5.04
CA VAL A 45 -3.80 19.82 4.96
C VAL A 45 -4.70 19.69 6.20
N PRO A 46 -5.96 20.15 6.13
CA PRO A 46 -6.82 20.17 7.29
C PRO A 46 -7.15 18.76 7.77
N GLU A 47 -7.29 18.62 9.07
CA GLU A 47 -7.71 17.35 9.66
C GLU A 47 -9.14 16.97 9.28
N ASN A 48 -9.39 15.67 9.24
CA ASN A 48 -10.74 15.14 9.11
C ASN A 48 -11.26 14.65 10.47
N ARG A 49 -11.99 15.51 11.19
CA ARG A 49 -12.63 15.15 12.48
C ARG A 49 -13.51 13.91 12.37
N ALA A 50 -14.18 13.70 11.23
CA ALA A 50 -15.00 12.52 10.99
C ALA A 50 -14.15 11.22 10.94
N ARG A 51 -12.92 11.27 10.40
CA ARG A 51 -11.98 10.14 10.40
C ARG A 51 -11.40 9.87 11.79
N ARG A 52 -11.06 10.91 12.57
CA ARG A 52 -10.64 10.72 13.98
C ARG A 52 -11.71 9.99 14.79
N ALA A 53 -12.98 10.34 14.58
CA ALA A 53 -14.11 9.65 15.20
C ALA A 53 -14.31 8.20 14.73
N THR A 54 -13.65 7.74 13.65
CA THR A 54 -13.65 6.33 13.24
C THR A 54 -12.60 5.51 13.99
N LEU A 55 -11.49 6.13 14.38
CA LEU A 55 -10.39 5.47 15.10
C LEU A 55 -10.60 5.43 16.62
N ALA A 56 -11.64 6.07 17.13
CA ALA A 56 -12.02 5.97 18.53
C ALA A 56 -12.46 4.53 18.85
N HIS A 57 -12.08 4.04 20.02
CA HIS A 57 -12.55 2.75 20.53
C HIS A 57 -14.08 2.73 20.53
N ARG A 58 -14.65 1.71 19.91
CA ARG A 58 -16.10 1.47 19.81
C ARG A 58 -16.42 0.04 20.18
N SER A 59 -17.66 -0.18 20.59
CA SER A 59 -18.18 -1.52 20.83
C SER A 59 -18.19 -2.30 19.51
N PRO A 60 -17.78 -3.58 19.48
CA PRO A 60 -17.78 -4.39 18.26
C PRO A 60 -19.16 -4.54 17.58
N LEU A 61 -20.24 -4.34 18.35
CA LEU A 61 -21.63 -4.43 17.87
C LEU A 61 -22.14 -3.12 17.23
N GLU A 62 -21.40 -2.03 17.34
CA GLU A 62 -21.81 -0.75 16.74
C GLU A 62 -21.61 -0.79 15.21
N VAL A 63 -22.67 -0.48 14.46
CA VAL A 63 -22.58 -0.34 13.01
C VAL A 63 -21.74 0.90 12.67
N PRO A 64 -20.61 0.76 11.92
CA PRO A 64 -19.78 1.91 11.59
C PRO A 64 -20.52 2.90 10.68
N GLY A 65 -20.78 4.11 11.19
CA GLY A 65 -21.38 5.17 10.39
C GLY A 65 -20.47 5.63 9.25
N ARG A 66 -21.02 5.80 8.03
CA ARG A 66 -20.28 6.27 6.86
C ARG A 66 -19.71 7.68 7.10
N LYS A 67 -18.40 7.83 7.03
CA LYS A 67 -17.73 9.14 7.18
C LYS A 67 -17.33 9.72 5.82
N ARG A 68 -17.43 11.04 5.69
CA ARG A 68 -16.92 11.75 4.50
C ARG A 68 -15.40 11.66 4.45
N ARG A 69 -14.86 11.52 3.24
CA ARG A 69 -13.41 11.59 3.00
C ARG A 69 -12.89 12.99 3.39
N GLY A 70 -11.65 13.02 3.87
CA GLY A 70 -10.99 14.28 4.18
C GLY A 70 -10.74 15.07 2.91
N ARG A 71 -10.69 16.40 3.03
CA ARG A 71 -10.25 17.24 1.91
C ARG A 71 -8.87 16.78 1.43
N LEU A 72 -8.64 16.89 0.12
CA LEU A 72 -7.38 16.49 -0.56
C LEU A 72 -7.06 14.98 -0.52
N ARG A 73 -7.88 14.12 0.10
CA ARG A 73 -7.58 12.68 0.18
C ARG A 73 -8.02 11.94 -1.08
N PRO A 74 -7.09 11.37 -1.87
CA PRO A 74 -7.44 10.57 -3.04
C PRO A 74 -8.11 9.25 -2.63
N LYS A 75 -8.89 8.66 -3.54
CA LYS A 75 -9.47 7.32 -3.34
C LYS A 75 -8.37 6.28 -3.54
N VAL A 76 -7.93 5.67 -2.45
CA VAL A 76 -7.03 4.50 -2.52
C VAL A 76 -7.90 3.24 -2.68
N PRO A 77 -7.68 2.43 -3.72
CA PRO A 77 -8.39 1.16 -3.85
C PRO A 77 -8.04 0.26 -2.66
N ILE A 78 -9.06 -0.34 -2.05
CA ILE A 78 -8.85 -1.36 -1.01
C ILE A 78 -8.26 -2.57 -1.72
N ARG A 79 -7.11 -3.05 -1.22
CA ARG A 79 -6.54 -4.31 -1.72
C ARG A 79 -7.49 -5.43 -1.34
N GLN A 80 -7.92 -6.19 -2.34
CA GLN A 80 -8.72 -7.38 -2.09
C GLN A 80 -7.84 -8.38 -1.32
N PRO A 81 -8.27 -8.86 -0.14
CA PRO A 81 -7.61 -10.00 0.48
C PRO A 81 -7.74 -11.19 -0.46
N VAL A 82 -6.62 -11.72 -0.91
CA VAL A 82 -6.58 -12.94 -1.71
C VAL A 82 -6.52 -14.09 -0.71
N PRO A 83 -7.53 -14.99 -0.66
CA PRO A 83 -7.46 -16.15 0.21
C PRO A 83 -6.27 -17.01 -0.21
N VAL A 84 -5.48 -17.44 0.77
CA VAL A 84 -4.32 -18.30 0.54
C VAL A 84 -4.61 -19.69 1.10
N SER A 85 -4.26 -20.72 0.34
CA SER A 85 -4.33 -22.11 0.79
C SER A 85 -3.16 -22.40 1.74
N PRO A 86 -3.37 -23.07 2.89
CA PRO A 86 -2.28 -23.54 3.74
C PRO A 86 -1.27 -24.40 2.98
N GLU A 87 -1.74 -25.25 2.07
CA GLU A 87 -0.91 -26.08 1.20
C GLU A 87 -0.01 -25.21 0.29
N ALA A 88 -0.58 -24.14 -0.28
CA ALA A 88 0.17 -23.23 -1.13
C ALA A 88 1.26 -22.47 -0.34
N LEU A 89 1.04 -22.20 0.94
CA LEU A 89 2.07 -21.64 1.83
C LEU A 89 3.21 -22.64 2.08
N ALA A 90 2.90 -23.93 2.24
CA ALA A 90 3.91 -24.96 2.39
C ALA A 90 4.80 -25.08 1.13
N TYR A 91 4.18 -25.09 -0.06
CA TYR A 91 4.95 -25.09 -1.32
C TYR A 91 5.79 -23.81 -1.50
N LEU A 92 5.25 -22.66 -1.10
CA LEU A 92 5.99 -21.40 -1.14
C LEU A 92 7.20 -21.44 -0.19
N ALA A 93 7.04 -21.98 1.03
CA ALA A 93 8.13 -22.12 1.98
C ALA A 93 9.24 -23.03 1.43
N ALA A 94 8.87 -24.21 0.91
CA ALA A 94 9.82 -25.14 0.29
C ALA A 94 10.59 -24.48 -0.88
N TYR A 95 9.90 -23.72 -1.72
CA TYR A 95 10.55 -22.95 -2.80
C TYR A 95 11.54 -21.91 -2.27
N LEU A 96 11.18 -21.18 -1.22
CA LEU A 96 12.06 -20.15 -0.64
C LEU A 96 13.24 -20.74 0.11
N ASP A 97 13.11 -21.93 0.71
CA ASP A 97 14.22 -22.67 1.31
C ASP A 97 15.25 -23.08 0.25
N GLU A 98 14.79 -23.45 -0.96
CA GLU A 98 15.66 -23.80 -2.09
C GLU A 98 16.26 -22.55 -2.78
N ALA A 99 15.43 -21.54 -3.06
CA ALA A 99 15.81 -20.37 -3.85
C ALA A 99 16.40 -19.20 -3.05
N GLY A 100 16.32 -19.27 -1.72
CA GLY A 100 16.71 -18.22 -0.78
C GLY A 100 15.69 -17.07 -0.69
N LEU A 101 15.62 -16.46 0.49
CA LEU A 101 14.72 -15.32 0.74
C LEU A 101 15.13 -14.11 -0.12
N PRO A 102 14.19 -13.41 -0.78
CA PRO A 102 14.51 -12.19 -1.50
C PRO A 102 14.88 -11.04 -0.56
N ASP A 103 15.75 -10.15 -1.03
CA ASP A 103 15.96 -8.86 -0.40
C ASP A 103 14.63 -8.08 -0.30
N GLY A 104 14.53 -7.21 0.71
CA GLY A 104 13.33 -6.42 0.94
C GLY A 104 12.88 -5.66 -0.31
N GLY A 105 11.73 -6.03 -0.86
CA GLY A 105 11.16 -5.43 -2.08
C GLY A 105 11.45 -6.17 -3.39
N GLY A 106 12.22 -7.26 -3.36
CA GLY A 106 12.43 -8.12 -4.52
C GLY A 106 11.21 -8.98 -4.88
N PRO A 107 11.15 -9.51 -6.12
CA PRO A 107 10.08 -10.41 -6.53
C PRO A 107 10.15 -11.74 -5.75
N VAL A 108 9.00 -12.20 -5.25
CA VAL A 108 8.86 -13.49 -4.53
C VAL A 108 9.06 -14.67 -5.46
N TRP A 109 8.57 -14.58 -6.70
CA TRP A 109 8.74 -15.61 -7.71
C TRP A 109 9.90 -15.22 -8.65
N ARG A 110 10.94 -16.05 -8.68
CA ARG A 110 12.05 -15.93 -9.63
C ARG A 110 11.87 -17.00 -10.71
N THR A 111 11.86 -16.60 -11.98
CA THR A 111 11.86 -17.57 -13.08
C THR A 111 13.19 -18.32 -13.05
N GLY A 112 13.19 -19.56 -12.58
CA GLY A 112 14.30 -20.47 -12.82
C GLY A 112 14.36 -20.72 -14.32
N ARG A 113 15.46 -20.34 -14.97
CA ARG A 113 15.73 -20.91 -16.29
C ARG A 113 16.02 -22.39 -16.03
N GLY A 114 15.11 -23.26 -16.43
CA GLY A 114 15.35 -24.70 -16.42
C GLY A 114 16.61 -25.02 -17.21
N GLU A 115 17.23 -26.16 -16.92
CA GLU A 115 18.37 -26.65 -17.70
C GLU A 115 18.05 -26.59 -19.19
N THR A 116 19.00 -26.08 -19.98
CA THR A 116 18.86 -25.94 -21.43
C THR A 116 18.63 -27.31 -22.03
N ARG A 117 17.37 -27.66 -22.29
CA ARG A 117 17.01 -28.91 -22.95
C ARG A 117 17.40 -28.78 -24.42
N PRO A 118 18.30 -29.64 -24.96
CA PRO A 118 18.67 -29.55 -26.36
C PRO A 118 17.43 -29.77 -27.23
N PRO A 119 17.26 -29.01 -28.32
CA PRO A 119 16.13 -29.18 -29.23
C PRO A 119 16.16 -30.61 -29.77
N THR A 120 15.10 -31.36 -29.49
CA THR A 120 14.88 -32.66 -30.14
C THR A 120 14.27 -32.35 -31.50
N TYR A 121 15.01 -32.65 -32.57
CA TYR A 121 14.52 -32.63 -33.95
C TYR A 121 13.95 -34.00 -34.31
#